data_AF-A0A8B7IMW2-F1
#
_entry.id   AF-A0A8B7IMW2-F1
#
_cell.length_a   1.000
_cell.length_b   1.000
_cell.length_c   1.000
_cell.angle_alpha   90.00
_cell.angle_beta   90.00
_cell.angle_gamma   90.00
#
_symmetry.space_group_name_H-M   'P 1'
#
loop_
_entity.id
_entity.type
_entity.pdbx_description
1 polymer ?
#
loop_
_entity_poly.entity_id
_entity_poly.type
_entity_poly.pdbx_seq_one_letter_code
_entity_poly.pdbx_strand_id
1 'polypeptide(L)'
;MPSGLQAIRDGVIEASINHEKGYVQSKEMIDIYSTREPQLAFHQRISFCLDIHNMSVKAMRFPPKSYNKDLESAEERREREQQDLEFAKEMAEDDDDGFP
;
A
#
# COMPACT_ATOMS: atom_id res chain seq x y z
N MET A 1 -40.47 7.46 24.43
CA MET A 1 -39.37 6.48 24.53
C MET A 1 -39.34 5.60 23.27
N PRO A 2 -38.73 6.03 22.16
CA PRO A 2 -38.70 5.25 20.91
C PRO A 2 -37.39 4.46 20.67
N SER A 3 -36.31 4.78 21.38
CA SER A 3 -34.96 4.29 21.05
C SER A 3 -34.78 2.78 21.24
N GLY A 4 -35.36 2.19 22.29
CA GLY A 4 -35.20 0.76 22.57
C GLY A 4 -35.88 -0.15 21.56
N LEU A 5 -37.04 0.26 21.04
CA LEU A 5 -37.82 -0.52 20.06
C LEU A 5 -37.15 -0.48 18.67
N GLN A 6 -36.61 0.69 18.31
CA GLN A 6 -35.81 0.87 17.10
C GLN A 6 -34.56 -0.02 17.14
N ALA A 7 -33.80 -0.02 18.24
CA ALA A 7 -32.58 -0.82 18.37
C ALA A 7 -32.82 -2.34 18.28
N ILE A 8 -33.96 -2.82 18.81
CA ILE A 8 -34.35 -4.23 18.68
C ILE A 8 -34.77 -4.56 17.24
N ARG A 9 -35.54 -3.67 16.61
CA ARG A 9 -35.99 -3.84 15.21
C ARG A 9 -34.82 -3.86 14.23
N ASP A 10 -33.83 -3.00 14.46
CA ASP A 10 -32.63 -2.90 13.63
C ASP A 10 -31.62 -4.02 13.92
N GLY A 11 -31.92 -4.92 14.87
CA GLY A 11 -31.07 -6.07 15.21
C GLY A 11 -29.80 -5.70 15.98
N VAL A 12 -29.67 -4.45 16.43
CA VAL A 12 -28.54 -3.97 17.25
C VAL A 12 -28.60 -4.57 18.65
N ILE A 13 -29.81 -4.81 19.16
CA ILE A 13 -30.04 -5.47 20.44
C ILE A 13 -30.90 -6.71 20.21
N GLU A 14 -30.37 -7.89 20.52
CA GLU A 14 -31.15 -9.12 20.55
C GLU A 14 -31.96 -9.22 21.85
N ALA A 15 -33.16 -8.64 21.85
CA ALA A 15 -34.08 -8.69 22.97
C ALA A 15 -35.54 -8.76 22.50
N SER A 16 -36.45 -9.17 23.38
CA SER A 16 -37.90 -9.10 23.18
C SER A 16 -38.55 -8.19 24.22
N ILE A 17 -39.57 -7.44 23.80
CA ILE A 17 -40.34 -6.57 24.70
C ILE A 17 -41.62 -7.29 25.10
N ASN A 18 -41.83 -7.49 26.39
CA ASN A 18 -43.10 -7.98 26.92
C ASN A 18 -43.98 -6.79 27.34
N HIS A 19 -44.94 -6.44 26.50
CA HIS A 19 -45.84 -5.31 26.74
C HIS A 19 -46.84 -5.55 27.88
N GLU A 20 -47.24 -6.81 28.12
CA GLU A 20 -48.18 -7.15 29.20
C GLU A 20 -47.55 -7.03 30.59
N LYS A 21 -46.27 -7.41 30.71
CA LYS A 21 -45.52 -7.38 31.97
C LYS A 21 -44.61 -6.16 32.12
N GLY A 22 -44.49 -5.32 31.08
CA GLY A 22 -43.78 -4.04 31.14
C GLY A 22 -42.26 -4.11 31.20
N TYR A 23 -41.63 -5.21 30.72
CA TYR A 23 -40.18 -5.37 30.74
C TYR A 23 -39.60 -5.75 29.37
N VAL A 24 -38.28 -5.56 29.24
CA VAL A 24 -37.48 -6.02 28.09
C VAL A 24 -36.61 -7.19 28.55
N GLN A 25 -36.57 -8.26 27.77
CA GLN A 25 -35.79 -9.46 28.06
C GLN A 25 -34.76 -9.68 26.96
N SER A 26 -33.47 -9.74 27.32
CA SER A 26 -32.39 -10.11 26.39
C SER A 26 -32.49 -11.58 26.01
N LYS A 27 -32.20 -11.91 24.74
CA LYS A 27 -31.99 -13.31 24.33
C LYS A 27 -30.67 -13.82 24.94
N GLU A 28 -30.60 -15.13 25.19
CA GLU A 28 -29.37 -15.76 25.65
C GLU A 28 -28.26 -15.61 24.59
N MET A 29 -27.03 -15.38 25.05
CA MET A 29 -25.86 -15.36 24.15
C MET A 29 -25.67 -16.76 23.57
N ILE A 30 -25.92 -16.88 22.27
CA ILE A 30 -25.72 -18.11 21.50
C ILE A 30 -24.21 -18.30 21.28
N ASP A 31 -23.75 -19.55 21.33
CA ASP A 31 -22.38 -19.87 20.93
C ASP A 31 -22.13 -19.49 19.46
N ILE A 32 -21.30 -18.47 19.25
CA ILE A 32 -21.00 -17.90 17.93
C ILE A 32 -20.32 -18.91 17.01
N TYR A 33 -19.59 -19.89 17.54
CA TYR A 33 -18.90 -20.92 16.76
C TYR A 33 -19.85 -21.96 16.17
N SER A 34 -21.08 -22.03 16.70
CA SER A 34 -22.16 -22.84 16.12
C SER A 34 -22.79 -22.17 14.88
N THR A 35 -22.44 -20.92 14.59
CA THR A 35 -22.95 -20.16 13.44
C THR A 35 -21.92 -20.06 12.30
N ARG A 36 -22.32 -19.45 11.17
CA ARG A 36 -21.42 -19.14 10.05
C ARG A 36 -20.62 -17.84 10.24
N GLU A 37 -20.88 -17.09 11.30
CA GLU A 37 -20.28 -15.77 11.52
C GLU A 37 -18.74 -15.81 11.54
N PRO A 38 -18.08 -16.78 12.22
CA PRO A 38 -16.62 -16.87 12.18
C PRO A 38 -16.09 -17.14 10.76
N GLN A 39 -16.77 -18.00 9.99
CA GLN A 39 -16.37 -18.32 8.61
C GLN A 39 -16.47 -17.09 7.71
N LEU A 40 -17.55 -16.31 7.82
CA LEU A 40 -17.74 -15.08 7.05
C LEU A 40 -16.68 -14.04 7.38
N ALA A 41 -16.35 -13.87 8.68
CA ALA A 41 -15.31 -12.97 9.13
C ALA A 41 -13.93 -13.36 8.56
N PHE A 42 -13.58 -14.65 8.58
CA PHE A 42 -12.34 -15.12 7.97
C PHE A 42 -12.34 -14.97 6.46
N HIS A 43 -13.45 -15.27 5.78
CA HIS A 43 -13.54 -15.09 4.33
C HIS A 43 -13.27 -13.64 3.92
N GLN A 44 -13.87 -12.66 4.62
CA GLN A 44 -13.62 -11.24 4.36
C GLN A 44 -12.14 -10.86 4.56
N ARG A 45 -11.53 -11.33 5.66
CA ARG A 45 -10.11 -11.06 5.96
C ARG A 45 -9.17 -11.69 4.94
N ILE A 46 -9.41 -12.93 4.56
CA ILE A 46 -8.57 -13.67 3.60
C ILE A 46 -8.63 -12.98 2.23
N SER A 47 -9.83 -12.67 1.73
CA SER A 47 -10.00 -11.97 0.46
C SER A 47 -9.25 -10.64 0.45
N PHE A 48 -9.41 -9.83 1.50
CA PHE A 48 -8.70 -8.56 1.64
C PHE A 48 -7.17 -8.72 1.63
N CYS A 49 -6.63 -9.68 2.39
CA CYS A 49 -5.18 -9.92 2.43
C CYS A 49 -4.63 -10.36 1.08
N LEU A 50 -5.36 -11.24 0.36
CA LEU A 50 -4.96 -11.70 -0.97
C LEU A 50 -5.02 -10.58 -2.01
N ASP A 51 -6.01 -9.70 -1.92
CA ASP A 51 -6.12 -8.53 -2.80
C ASP A 51 -4.93 -7.58 -2.62
N ILE A 52 -4.56 -7.26 -1.38
CA ILE A 52 -3.36 -6.46 -1.08
C ILE A 52 -2.11 -7.14 -1.64
N HIS A 53 -1.94 -8.44 -1.40
CA HIS A 53 -0.81 -9.19 -1.93
C HIS A 53 -0.70 -9.06 -3.45
N ASN A 54 -1.82 -9.26 -4.15
CA ASN A 54 -1.89 -9.14 -5.60
C ASN A 54 -1.57 -7.70 -6.07
N MET A 55 -2.05 -6.69 -5.37
CA MET A 55 -1.74 -5.29 -5.65
C MET A 55 -0.24 -4.99 -5.47
N SER A 56 0.36 -5.45 -4.37
CA SER A 56 1.78 -5.27 -4.09
C SER A 56 2.65 -5.95 -5.15
N VAL A 57 2.34 -7.18 -5.54
CA VAL A 57 3.07 -7.88 -6.61
C VAL A 57 2.94 -7.15 -7.94
N LYS A 58 1.75 -6.65 -8.29
CA LYS A 58 1.56 -5.83 -9.50
C LYS A 58 2.37 -4.53 -9.46
N ALA A 59 2.44 -3.86 -8.31
CA ALA A 59 3.23 -2.64 -8.13
C ALA A 59 4.73 -2.90 -8.26
N MET A 60 5.24 -4.02 -7.73
CA MET A 60 6.66 -4.41 -7.86
C MET A 60 7.05 -4.83 -9.29
N ARG A 61 6.09 -5.31 -10.09
CA ARG A 61 6.34 -5.75 -11.48
C ARG A 61 6.49 -4.59 -12.49
N PHE A 62 6.11 -3.37 -12.12
CA PHE A 62 6.52 -2.17 -12.84
C PHE A 62 7.69 -1.54 -12.09
N PRO A 63 8.95 -1.93 -12.37
CA PRO A 63 10.03 -1.00 -12.08
C PRO A 63 9.70 0.29 -12.85
N PRO A 64 9.74 1.48 -12.23
CA PRO A 64 9.86 2.69 -13.04
C PRO A 64 10.99 2.42 -14.02
N LYS A 65 10.80 2.79 -15.28
CA LYS A 65 11.79 2.65 -16.37
C LYS A 65 13.09 3.45 -16.09
N SER A 66 13.42 3.75 -14.83
CA SER A 66 14.58 4.51 -14.37
C SER A 66 15.83 3.66 -14.18
N TYR A 67 15.76 2.32 -14.18
CA TYR A 67 17.02 1.54 -14.16
C TYR A 67 17.86 1.74 -15.43
N ASN A 68 17.25 2.21 -16.53
CA ASN A 68 17.97 2.61 -17.74
C ASN A 68 18.23 4.12 -17.84
N LYS A 69 17.87 4.93 -16.82
CA LYS A 69 17.96 6.40 -16.92
C LYS A 69 19.11 7.01 -16.11
N ASP A 70 19.57 6.37 -15.03
CA ASP A 70 20.54 6.99 -14.10
C ASP A 70 21.86 6.21 -13.94
N LEU A 71 22.17 5.28 -14.85
CA LEU A 71 23.52 4.73 -14.97
C LEU A 71 24.21 5.42 -16.14
N GLU A 72 24.86 6.55 -15.88
CA GLU A 72 25.97 6.99 -16.73
C GLU A 72 26.86 5.75 -16.94
N SER A 73 27.03 5.32 -18.19
CA SER A 73 27.87 4.13 -18.44
C SER A 73 29.27 4.44 -17.91
N ALA A 74 29.95 3.44 -17.36
CA ALA A 74 31.35 3.61 -16.94
C ALA A 74 32.27 4.07 -18.10
N GLU A 75 31.81 3.93 -19.34
CA GLU A 75 32.41 4.50 -20.56
C GLU A 75 32.15 6.00 -20.69
N GLU A 76 30.93 6.47 -20.44
CA GLU A 76 30.53 7.87 -20.60
C GLU A 76 31.26 8.79 -19.60
N ARG A 77 31.57 8.29 -18.40
CA ARG A 77 32.46 8.99 -17.45
C ARG A 77 33.90 9.03 -17.93
N ARG A 78 34.40 7.94 -18.51
CA ARG A 78 35.77 7.87 -19.03
C ARG A 78 35.96 8.81 -20.22
N GLU A 79 34.98 8.90 -21.10
CA GLU A 79 35.00 9.81 -22.25
C GLU A 79 35.00 11.27 -21.81
N ARG A 80 34.21 11.64 -20.79
CA ARG A 80 34.24 13.01 -20.24
C ARG A 80 35.59 13.35 -19.63
N GLU A 81 36.15 12.47 -18.80
CA GLU A 81 37.48 12.67 -18.21
C GLU A 81 38.56 12.77 -19.31
N GLN A 82 38.47 11.98 -20.38
CA GLN A 82 39.38 12.07 -21.52
C GLN A 82 39.23 13.38 -22.28
N GLN A 83 38.01 13.85 -22.55
CA GLN A 83 37.78 15.13 -23.21
C GLN A 83 38.29 16.30 -22.37
N ASP A 84 38.07 16.28 -21.06
CA ASP A 84 38.59 17.32 -20.16
C ASP A 84 40.13 17.32 -20.13
N LEU A 85 40.75 16.13 -20.16
CA LEU A 85 42.21 15.97 -20.27
C LEU A 85 42.76 16.43 -21.62
N GLU A 86 42.09 16.12 -22.72
CA GLU A 86 42.48 16.56 -24.07
C GLU A 86 42.36 18.08 -24.19
N PHE A 87 41.27 18.66 -23.70
CA PHE A 87 41.07 20.12 -23.71
C PHE A 87 42.12 20.84 -22.85
N ALA A 88 42.43 20.32 -21.65
CA ALA A 88 43.49 20.87 -20.81
C ALA A 88 44.87 20.74 -21.46
N LYS A 89 45.10 19.67 -22.22
CA LYS A 89 46.35 19.45 -22.95
C LYS A 89 46.48 20.38 -24.15
N GLU A 90 45.43 20.57 -24.93
CA GLU A 90 45.38 21.53 -26.05
C GLU A 90 45.63 22.96 -25.55
N MET A 91 45.00 23.36 -24.44
CA MET A 91 45.27 24.67 -23.82
C MET A 91 46.72 24.82 -23.33
N ALA A 92 47.35 23.74 -22.86
CA ALA A 92 48.76 23.77 -22.43
C ALA A 92 49.74 23.77 -23.61
N GLU A 93 49.39 23.16 -24.74
CA GLU A 93 50.18 23.19 -25.98
C GLU A 93 50.04 24.56 -26.68
N ASP A 94 48.86 25.19 -26.68
CA ASP A 94 48.65 26.56 -27.20
C ASP A 94 49.35 27.64 -26.34
N ASP A 95 49.52 27.41 -25.03
CA ASP A 95 50.33 28.29 -24.15
C ASP A 95 51.85 28.09 -24.33
N ASP A 96 52.32 26.97 -24.93
CA ASP A 96 53.74 26.71 -25.22
C ASP A 96 54.17 27.26 -26.60
N ASP A 97 53.22 27.43 -27.54
CA ASP A 97 53.47 27.99 -28.88
C ASP A 97 53.25 29.53 -28.97
N GLY A 98 53.07 30.19 -27.82
CA GLY A 98 52.94 31.64 -27.64
C GLY A 98 54.24 32.46 -27.50
N PHE A 99 55.40 31.94 -27.97
CA PHE A 99 56.69 32.60 -28.35
C PHE A 99 57.39 33.61 -27.35
N PRO A 100 58.68 33.99 -27.54
CA PRO A 100 59.53 34.76 -26.60
C PRO A 100 59.12 36.23 -26.39
#